data_AF-A0A9W4XIC3-F1
#
_entry.id   AF-A0A9W4XIC3-F1
#
_cell.length_a   1.000
_cell.length_b   1.000
_cell.length_c   1.000
_cell.angle_alpha   90.00
_cell.angle_beta   90.00
_cell.angle_gamma   90.00
#
_symmetry.space_group_name_H-M   'P 1'
#
loop_
_entity.id
_entity.type
_entity.pdbx_description
1 polymer ?
#
loop_
_entity_poly.entity_id
_entity_poly.type
_entity_poly.pdbx_seq_one_letter_code
_entity_poly.pdbx_strand_id
1 'polypeptide(L)'
;MHSFNFIVALFFALIGFSAAFPQFHFLEAREKGEKNGTSKAKNGTSGNSINKECKQMAKLTALTAFANNQTKIDALTAKGKLDDSKVAALKSQAAEASTKLQAMTANTTLVSECAVVFAHKKTVGQCKQMKSLAKLASLASNQTAMDAMIAAKKLNDTQAVMLQDKVKSAQTKLDDLKANTTLTDICSKEASQKGASDSASGTESTGTTNAGAAAASQSSSAMSANIESVSFALIPVLVATASLFL
;
A
#
# COMPACT_ATOMS: atom_id res chain seq x y z
N MET A 1 26.16 5.90 -25.92
CA MET A 1 24.87 5.96 -25.19
C MET A 1 24.14 4.61 -25.28
N HIS A 2 24.74 3.51 -24.78
CA HIS A 2 24.14 2.16 -24.88
C HIS A 2 24.05 1.41 -23.53
N SER A 3 24.36 2.08 -22.41
CA SER A 3 24.40 1.46 -21.07
C SER A 3 23.05 1.43 -20.33
N PHE A 4 22.05 2.22 -20.75
CA PHE A 4 20.76 2.29 -20.04
C PHE A 4 19.80 1.14 -20.36
N ASN A 5 19.90 0.52 -21.55
CA ASN A 5 19.01 -0.60 -21.91
C ASN A 5 19.34 -1.90 -21.17
N PHE A 6 20.58 -2.06 -20.68
CA PHE A 6 21.00 -3.27 -19.98
C PHE A 6 20.43 -3.34 -18.54
N ILE A 7 20.30 -2.19 -17.86
CA ILE A 7 19.78 -2.11 -16.50
C ILE A 7 18.26 -2.39 -16.47
N VAL A 8 17.51 -1.91 -17.46
CA VAL A 8 16.06 -2.17 -17.55
C VAL A 8 15.77 -3.65 -17.80
N ALA A 9 16.56 -4.32 -18.65
CA ALA A 9 16.42 -5.75 -18.90
C ALA A 9 16.68 -6.61 -17.65
N LEU A 10 17.63 -6.18 -16.79
CA LEU A 10 17.99 -6.91 -15.56
C LEU A 10 16.89 -6.83 -14.48
N PHE A 11 16.12 -5.72 -14.45
CA PHE A 11 14.97 -5.59 -13.55
C PHE A 11 13.77 -6.47 -13.94
N PHE A 12 13.56 -6.75 -15.23
CA PHE A 12 12.48 -7.65 -15.67
C PHE A 12 12.81 -9.12 -15.45
N ALA A 13 14.09 -9.52 -15.47
CA ALA A 13 14.50 -10.89 -15.19
C ALA A 13 14.32 -11.32 -13.72
N LEU A 14 14.26 -10.37 -12.78
CA LEU A 14 14.14 -10.65 -11.34
C LEU A 14 12.69 -10.85 -10.86
N ILE A 15 11.69 -10.55 -11.69
CA ILE A 15 10.26 -10.69 -11.35
C ILE A 15 9.77 -12.15 -11.54
N GLY A 16 10.53 -12.98 -12.26
CA GLY A 16 10.20 -14.38 -12.55
C GLY A 16 10.46 -15.39 -11.41
N PHE A 17 11.15 -15.02 -10.32
CA PHE A 17 11.50 -15.92 -9.21
C PHE A 17 10.49 -15.90 -8.04
N SER A 18 9.20 -15.68 -8.33
CA SER A 18 8.18 -15.52 -7.27
C SER A 18 7.51 -16.83 -6.81
N ALA A 19 7.91 -18.00 -7.31
CA ALA A 19 7.22 -19.28 -7.02
C ALA A 19 7.89 -20.19 -5.97
N ALA A 20 9.01 -19.78 -5.37
CA ALA A 20 9.66 -20.57 -4.32
C ALA A 20 10.41 -19.68 -3.31
N PHE A 21 9.69 -18.86 -2.54
CA PHE A 21 10.24 -18.26 -1.33
C PHE A 21 9.91 -19.15 -0.13
N PRO A 22 10.88 -19.87 0.46
CA PRO A 22 10.67 -20.54 1.74
C PRO A 22 10.31 -19.49 2.81
N GLN A 23 9.48 -19.90 3.77
CA GLN A 23 8.92 -19.04 4.81
C GLN A 23 10.02 -18.31 5.60
N PHE A 24 10.23 -17.02 5.28
CA PHE A 24 11.01 -16.12 6.12
C PHE A 24 10.18 -15.72 7.35
N HIS A 25 10.32 -16.48 8.44
CA HIS A 25 9.88 -16.13 9.79
C HIS A 25 10.76 -15.02 10.40
N PHE A 26 10.87 -13.86 9.75
CA PHE A 26 11.67 -12.76 10.29
C PHE A 26 10.99 -11.40 10.08
N LEU A 27 9.76 -11.26 10.57
CA LEU A 27 9.15 -9.95 10.85
C LEU A 27 8.24 -10.09 12.08
N GLU A 28 8.81 -10.56 13.19
CA GLU A 28 8.16 -10.36 14.48
C GLU A 28 8.23 -8.85 14.80
N ALA A 29 7.06 -8.25 14.87
CA ALA A 29 6.84 -6.83 15.01
C ALA A 29 7.54 -6.26 16.27
N ARG A 30 8.61 -5.49 16.07
CA ARG A 30 9.14 -4.60 17.12
C ARG A 30 8.55 -3.20 16.96
N GLU A 31 7.27 -3.07 17.31
CA GLU A 31 6.67 -1.77 17.62
C GLU A 31 6.03 -1.83 19.02
N LYS A 32 6.88 -1.77 20.05
CA LYS A 32 6.47 -1.31 21.38
C LYS A 32 7.37 -0.13 21.77
N GLY A 33 6.81 1.06 21.67
CA GLY A 33 7.35 2.28 22.25
C GLY A 33 6.23 2.93 23.06
N GLU A 34 6.11 2.50 24.31
CA GLU A 34 5.27 3.15 25.33
C GLU A 34 5.67 4.62 25.45
N LYS A 35 4.68 5.51 25.42
CA LYS A 35 4.85 6.93 25.70
C LYS A 35 4.41 7.19 27.12
N ASN A 36 5.37 7.31 28.04
CA ASN A 36 5.24 8.18 29.20
C ASN A 36 6.65 8.51 29.72
N GLY A 37 6.95 9.81 29.84
CA GLY A 37 8.20 10.28 30.43
C GLY A 37 8.83 11.45 29.67
N THR A 38 8.50 12.66 30.11
CA THR A 38 9.35 13.85 30.00
C THR A 38 10.80 13.53 30.32
N SER A 39 11.70 13.59 29.33
CA SER A 39 13.05 14.20 29.41
C SER A 39 13.83 13.96 28.11
N LYS A 40 14.54 15.01 27.67
CA LYS A 40 15.46 15.01 26.54
C LYS A 40 16.55 13.92 26.73
N ALA A 41 16.50 12.87 25.91
CA ALA A 41 17.68 12.05 25.62
C ALA A 41 17.79 11.90 24.10
N LYS A 42 18.73 12.66 23.51
CA LYS A 42 19.19 12.47 22.13
C LYS A 42 20.06 11.20 22.08
N ASN A 43 19.48 10.02 21.95
CA ASN A 43 20.14 8.88 21.30
C ASN A 43 19.22 7.65 21.20
N GLY A 44 19.17 7.04 20.02
CA GLY A 44 18.67 5.67 19.84
C GLY A 44 17.25 5.52 19.30
N THR A 45 17.01 5.85 18.02
CA THR A 45 15.95 5.18 17.25
C THR A 45 16.45 4.92 15.83
N SER A 46 17.28 3.88 15.69
CA SER A 46 17.74 3.34 14.40
C SER A 46 16.61 2.75 13.55
N GLY A 47 15.40 2.57 14.09
CA GLY A 47 14.21 2.12 13.35
C GLY A 47 13.66 3.14 12.34
N ASN A 48 14.25 4.34 12.23
CA ASN A 48 13.73 5.42 11.38
C ASN A 48 14.69 5.86 10.26
N SER A 49 15.90 5.29 10.13
CA SER A 49 16.83 5.64 9.03
C SER A 49 16.43 4.95 7.72
N ILE A 50 16.29 3.63 7.73
CA ILE A 50 15.94 2.82 6.53
C ILE A 50 14.60 3.28 5.95
N ASN A 51 13.55 3.45 6.77
CA ASN A 51 12.26 3.91 6.27
C ASN A 51 12.32 5.33 5.64
N LYS A 52 13.19 6.21 6.15
CA LYS A 52 13.43 7.53 5.53
C LYS A 52 14.15 7.41 4.21
N GLU A 53 15.18 6.56 4.12
CA GLU A 53 15.91 6.28 2.89
C GLU A 53 14.99 5.64 1.84
N CYS A 54 14.17 4.66 2.21
CA CYS A 54 13.15 4.10 1.32
C CYS A 54 12.15 5.18 0.87
N LYS A 55 11.65 6.02 1.78
CA LYS A 55 10.76 7.13 1.39
C LYS A 55 11.45 8.09 0.41
N GLN A 56 12.74 8.36 0.61
CA GLN A 56 13.52 9.20 -0.29
C GLN A 56 13.67 8.52 -1.66
N MET A 57 14.05 7.24 -1.69
CA MET A 57 14.17 6.48 -2.93
C MET A 57 12.85 6.49 -3.71
N ALA A 58 11.72 6.21 -3.07
CA ALA A 58 10.40 6.29 -3.71
C ALA A 58 10.07 7.68 -4.26
N LYS A 59 10.42 8.76 -3.55
CA LYS A 59 10.21 10.13 -4.04
C LYS A 59 11.05 10.41 -5.28
N LEU A 60 12.32 10.01 -5.28
CA LEU A 60 13.21 10.17 -6.42
C LEU A 60 12.70 9.36 -7.62
N THR A 61 12.29 8.10 -7.41
CA THR A 61 11.70 7.25 -8.45
C THR A 61 10.44 7.89 -9.04
N ALA A 62 9.55 8.40 -8.19
CA ALA A 62 8.32 9.06 -8.64
C ALA A 62 8.61 10.35 -9.41
N LEU A 63 9.58 11.15 -8.98
CA LEU A 63 9.99 12.37 -9.67
C LEU A 63 10.56 12.05 -11.06
N THR A 64 11.48 11.08 -11.15
CA THR A 64 12.06 10.64 -12.43
C THR A 64 10.99 10.05 -13.36
N ALA A 65 10.09 9.22 -12.85
CA ALA A 65 8.99 8.65 -13.64
C ALA A 65 8.02 9.73 -14.13
N PHE A 66 7.75 10.75 -13.32
CA PHE A 66 6.92 11.89 -13.72
C PHE A 66 7.61 12.75 -14.77
N ALA A 67 8.90 13.05 -14.60
CA ALA A 67 9.70 13.84 -15.55
C ALA A 67 9.83 13.18 -16.92
N ASN A 68 9.85 11.84 -16.95
CA ASN A 68 9.91 11.07 -18.18
C ASN A 68 8.53 10.88 -18.85
N ASN A 69 7.43 11.28 -18.21
CA ASN A 69 6.08 11.20 -18.78
C ASN A 69 5.72 12.52 -19.47
N GLN A 70 6.24 12.71 -20.68
CA GLN A 70 6.05 13.93 -21.46
C GLN A 70 4.57 14.27 -21.65
N THR A 71 3.71 13.28 -21.92
CA THR A 71 2.25 13.47 -22.06
C THR A 71 1.60 14.10 -20.81
N LYS A 72 1.99 13.68 -19.60
CA LYS A 72 1.46 14.28 -18.36
C LYS A 72 1.97 15.70 -18.15
N ILE A 73 3.22 15.98 -18.51
CA ILE A 73 3.80 17.33 -18.44
C ILE A 73 3.05 18.24 -19.40
N ASP A 74 2.90 17.84 -20.68
CA ASP A 74 2.19 18.61 -21.70
C ASP A 74 0.73 18.87 -21.29
N ALA A 75 0.04 17.86 -20.75
CA ALA A 75 -1.31 18.02 -20.24
C ALA A 75 -1.42 18.99 -19.06
N LEU A 76 -0.37 19.16 -18.26
CA LEU A 76 -0.33 20.15 -17.17
C LEU A 76 0.03 21.54 -17.68
N THR A 77 0.95 21.64 -18.64
CA THR A 77 1.29 22.89 -19.32
C THR A 77 0.09 23.45 -20.08
N ALA A 78 -0.64 22.62 -20.83
CA ALA A 78 -1.88 23.00 -21.51
C ALA A 78 -2.98 23.47 -20.55
N LYS A 79 -2.96 23.00 -19.29
CA LYS A 79 -3.87 23.47 -18.21
C LYS A 79 -3.35 24.70 -17.47
N GLY A 80 -2.22 25.28 -17.89
CA GLY A 80 -1.56 26.40 -17.22
C GLY A 80 -1.02 26.08 -15.83
N LYS A 81 -0.86 24.79 -15.49
CA LYS A 81 -0.38 24.36 -14.16
C LYS A 81 1.15 24.31 -14.07
N LEU A 82 1.83 24.17 -15.21
CA LEU A 82 3.27 24.30 -15.34
C LEU A 82 3.57 25.31 -16.44
N ASP A 83 4.62 26.10 -16.23
CA ASP A 83 5.26 26.95 -17.24
C ASP A 83 6.56 26.29 -17.72
N ASP A 84 7.09 26.75 -18.85
CA ASP A 84 8.30 26.16 -19.48
C ASP A 84 9.52 26.18 -18.54
N SER A 85 9.64 27.20 -17.69
CA SER A 85 10.71 27.30 -16.68
C SER A 85 10.56 26.23 -15.62
N LYS A 86 9.34 25.99 -15.11
CA LYS A 86 9.06 24.87 -14.20
C LYS A 86 9.30 23.51 -14.85
N VAL A 87 8.98 23.34 -16.12
CA VAL A 87 9.26 22.09 -16.85
C VAL A 87 10.78 21.87 -16.95
N ALA A 88 11.55 22.90 -17.29
CA ALA A 88 13.01 22.83 -17.34
C ALA A 88 13.61 22.51 -15.96
N ALA A 89 13.15 23.19 -14.89
CA ALA A 89 13.56 22.92 -13.52
C ALA A 89 13.23 21.49 -13.09
N LEU A 90 12.05 20.98 -13.47
CA LEU A 90 11.64 19.61 -13.18
C LEU A 90 12.53 18.57 -13.88
N LYS A 91 12.87 18.81 -15.16
CA LYS A 91 13.82 17.96 -15.90
C LYS A 91 15.21 17.97 -15.26
N SER A 92 15.68 19.13 -14.80
CA SER A 92 16.95 19.26 -14.08
C SER A 92 16.93 18.49 -12.75
N GLN A 93 15.91 18.70 -11.91
CA GLN A 93 15.75 17.97 -10.65
C GLN A 93 15.62 16.46 -10.86
N ALA A 94 14.98 16.03 -11.95
CA ALA A 94 14.89 14.61 -12.29
C ALA A 94 16.24 14.01 -12.70
N ALA A 95 17.11 14.77 -13.36
CA ALA A 95 18.48 14.35 -13.67
C ALA A 95 19.31 14.19 -12.38
N GLU A 96 19.27 15.16 -11.47
CA GLU A 96 19.90 15.06 -10.15
C GLU A 96 19.34 13.90 -9.33
N ALA A 97 18.01 13.73 -9.34
CA ALA A 97 17.34 12.64 -8.67
C ALA A 97 17.73 11.27 -9.23
N SER A 98 17.94 11.17 -10.54
CA SER A 98 18.42 9.95 -11.21
C SER A 98 19.82 9.58 -10.72
N THR A 99 20.75 10.54 -10.66
CA THR A 99 22.10 10.32 -10.12
C THR A 99 22.06 9.87 -8.66
N LYS A 100 21.23 10.53 -7.84
CA LYS A 100 21.06 10.16 -6.42
C LYS A 100 20.42 8.79 -6.25
N LEU A 101 19.46 8.45 -7.10
CA LEU A 101 18.80 7.14 -7.09
C LEU A 101 19.78 6.04 -7.49
N GLN A 102 20.65 6.26 -8.50
CA GLN A 102 21.72 5.33 -8.86
C GLN A 102 22.66 5.08 -7.67
N ALA A 103 23.08 6.13 -6.96
CA ALA A 103 23.92 6.01 -5.77
C ALA A 103 23.22 5.23 -4.64
N MET A 104 21.93 5.48 -4.38
CA MET A 104 21.16 4.74 -3.37
C MET A 104 20.93 3.27 -3.78
N THR A 105 20.75 3.01 -5.07
CA THR A 105 20.48 1.67 -5.61
C THR A 105 21.73 0.79 -5.63
N ALA A 106 22.92 1.39 -5.62
CA ALA A 106 24.18 0.67 -5.48
C ALA A 106 24.31 -0.10 -4.14
N ASN A 107 23.56 0.31 -3.11
CA ASN A 107 23.44 -0.45 -1.87
C ASN A 107 22.32 -1.50 -1.99
N THR A 108 22.70 -2.73 -2.35
CA THR A 108 21.76 -3.83 -2.59
C THR A 108 20.94 -4.21 -1.35
N THR A 109 21.54 -4.16 -0.16
CA THR A 109 20.83 -4.40 1.11
C THR A 109 19.71 -3.39 1.30
N LEU A 110 20.00 -2.09 1.14
CA LEU A 110 18.99 -1.03 1.25
C LEU A 110 17.86 -1.23 0.23
N VAL A 111 18.18 -1.58 -1.02
CA VAL A 111 17.17 -1.83 -2.06
C VAL A 111 16.25 -3.00 -1.67
N SER A 112 16.81 -4.08 -1.14
CA SER A 112 16.04 -5.26 -0.72
C SER A 112 15.08 -4.94 0.43
N GLU A 113 15.53 -4.22 1.45
CA GLU A 113 14.69 -3.80 2.57
C GLU A 113 13.60 -2.83 2.11
N CYS A 114 13.96 -1.88 1.25
CA CYS A 114 13.00 -0.93 0.70
C CYS A 114 11.94 -1.59 -0.18
N ALA A 115 12.26 -2.67 -0.90
CA ALA A 115 11.28 -3.42 -1.68
C ALA A 115 10.16 -3.97 -0.76
N VAL A 116 10.52 -4.55 0.39
CA VAL A 116 9.56 -5.04 1.38
C VAL A 116 8.72 -3.89 1.95
N VAL A 117 9.36 -2.77 2.33
CA VAL A 117 8.67 -1.58 2.83
C VAL A 117 7.70 -0.99 1.80
N PHE A 118 8.08 -0.98 0.52
CA PHE A 118 7.22 -0.50 -0.55
C PHE A 118 6.05 -1.43 -0.82
N ALA A 119 6.28 -2.74 -0.84
CA ALA A 119 5.21 -3.72 -0.96
C ALA A 119 4.20 -3.54 0.18
N HIS A 120 4.68 -3.49 1.43
CA HIS A 120 3.83 -3.26 2.59
C HIS A 120 3.04 -1.94 2.49
N LYS A 121 3.70 -0.82 2.18
CA LYS A 121 3.03 0.49 2.01
C LYS A 121 2.01 0.48 0.88
N LYS A 122 2.29 -0.21 -0.23
CA LYS A 122 1.36 -0.35 -1.35
C LYS A 122 0.12 -1.11 -0.90
N THR A 123 0.29 -2.22 -0.20
CA THR A 123 -0.81 -3.02 0.37
C THR A 123 -1.65 -2.18 1.35
N VAL A 124 -1.01 -1.51 2.32
CA VAL A 124 -1.72 -0.59 3.25
C VAL A 124 -2.44 0.53 2.51
N GLY A 125 -1.85 1.06 1.44
CA GLY A 125 -2.48 2.05 0.56
C GLY A 125 -3.73 1.51 -0.13
N GLN A 126 -3.66 0.30 -0.67
CA GLN A 126 -4.80 -0.40 -1.27
C GLN A 126 -5.89 -0.67 -0.22
N CYS A 127 -5.55 -1.08 1.00
CA CYS A 127 -6.51 -1.26 2.09
C CYS A 127 -7.23 0.03 2.46
N LYS A 128 -6.50 1.15 2.56
CA LYS A 128 -7.10 2.48 2.79
C LYS A 128 -8.02 2.90 1.64
N GLN A 129 -7.62 2.58 0.41
CA GLN A 129 -8.44 2.82 -0.77
C GLN A 129 -9.73 1.99 -0.72
N MET A 130 -9.66 0.69 -0.46
CA MET A 130 -10.83 -0.18 -0.28
C MET A 130 -11.77 0.37 0.80
N LYS A 131 -11.23 0.77 1.96
CA LYS A 131 -12.04 1.36 3.04
C LYS A 131 -12.74 2.65 2.62
N SER A 132 -12.06 3.49 1.85
CA SER A 132 -12.63 4.76 1.36
C SER A 132 -13.71 4.52 0.30
N LEU A 133 -13.46 3.59 -0.61
CA LEU A 133 -14.43 3.18 -1.63
C LEU A 133 -15.66 2.50 -1.01
N ALA A 134 -15.48 1.65 0.01
CA ALA A 134 -16.57 1.03 0.74
C ALA A 134 -17.46 2.07 1.48
N LYS A 135 -16.85 3.11 2.07
CA LYS A 135 -17.61 4.23 2.63
C LYS A 135 -18.40 4.99 1.57
N LEU A 136 -17.80 5.20 0.40
CA LEU A 136 -18.46 5.87 -0.71
C LEU A 136 -19.63 5.04 -1.27
N ALA A 137 -19.46 3.73 -1.39
CA ALA A 137 -20.51 2.78 -1.76
C ALA A 137 -21.67 2.80 -0.75
N SER A 138 -21.36 2.76 0.55
CA SER A 138 -22.36 2.86 1.61
C SER A 138 -23.10 4.19 1.63
N LEU A 139 -22.43 5.29 1.22
CA LEU A 139 -23.10 6.58 1.06
C LEU A 139 -24.08 6.53 -0.11
N ALA A 140 -23.68 5.95 -1.25
CA ALA A 140 -24.53 5.88 -2.43
C ALA A 140 -25.70 4.89 -2.31
N SER A 141 -25.59 3.86 -1.49
CA SER A 141 -26.74 3.01 -1.17
C SER A 141 -27.78 3.72 -0.30
N ASN A 142 -27.48 4.92 0.22
CA ASN A 142 -28.40 5.75 0.99
C ASN A 142 -28.75 7.02 0.20
N GLN A 143 -29.87 6.98 -0.55
CA GLN A 143 -30.30 8.08 -1.39
C GLN A 143 -30.44 9.40 -0.62
N THR A 144 -31.00 9.37 0.60
CA THR A 144 -31.14 10.56 1.46
C THR A 144 -29.79 11.18 1.81
N ALA A 145 -28.77 10.36 2.09
CA ALA A 145 -27.42 10.84 2.38
C ALA A 145 -26.72 11.43 1.15
N MET A 146 -26.97 10.86 -0.04
CA MET A 146 -26.51 11.43 -1.31
C MET A 146 -27.18 12.76 -1.61
N ASP A 147 -28.49 12.86 -1.47
CA ASP A 147 -29.25 14.09 -1.69
C ASP A 147 -28.82 15.18 -0.70
N ALA A 148 -28.62 14.82 0.57
CA ALA A 148 -28.06 15.72 1.58
C ALA A 148 -26.64 16.18 1.23
N MET A 149 -25.79 15.31 0.69
CA MET A 149 -24.44 15.71 0.24
C MET A 149 -24.50 16.66 -0.96
N ILE A 150 -25.37 16.38 -1.93
CA ILE A 150 -25.58 17.23 -3.12
C ILE A 150 -26.05 18.63 -2.68
N ALA A 151 -27.05 18.69 -1.79
CA ALA A 151 -27.55 19.93 -1.23
C ALA A 151 -26.48 20.67 -0.41
N ALA A 152 -25.78 19.99 0.49
CA ALA A 152 -24.74 20.59 1.34
C ALA A 152 -23.54 21.13 0.53
N LYS A 153 -23.21 20.49 -0.58
CA LYS A 153 -22.14 20.92 -1.49
C LYS A 153 -22.63 21.87 -2.58
N LYS A 154 -23.93 22.17 -2.63
CA LYS A 154 -24.59 22.99 -3.66
C LYS A 154 -24.17 22.55 -5.07
N LEU A 155 -24.13 21.23 -5.29
CA LEU A 155 -23.74 20.68 -6.59
C LEU A 155 -24.84 20.99 -7.60
N ASN A 156 -24.45 21.38 -8.81
CA ASN A 156 -25.39 21.49 -9.93
C ASN A 156 -25.71 20.09 -10.50
N ASP A 157 -26.72 20.00 -11.36
CA ASP A 157 -27.19 18.73 -11.93
C ASP A 157 -26.06 17.95 -12.63
N THR A 158 -25.22 18.65 -13.40
CA THR A 158 -24.04 18.05 -14.04
C THR A 158 -23.07 17.45 -13.03
N GLN A 159 -22.79 18.15 -11.93
CA GLN A 159 -21.91 17.67 -10.87
C GLN A 159 -22.54 16.53 -10.08
N ALA A 160 -23.85 16.51 -9.90
CA ALA A 160 -24.58 15.42 -9.28
C ALA A 160 -24.49 14.14 -10.13
N VAL A 161 -24.69 14.25 -11.45
CA VAL A 161 -24.48 13.13 -12.38
C VAL A 161 -23.03 12.64 -12.34
N MET A 162 -22.06 13.56 -12.41
CA MET A 162 -20.64 13.20 -12.28
C MET A 162 -20.30 12.53 -10.94
N LEU A 163 -20.97 12.91 -9.85
CA LEU A 163 -20.81 12.28 -8.55
C LEU A 163 -21.36 10.84 -8.60
N GLN A 164 -22.56 10.64 -9.13
CA GLN A 164 -23.15 9.31 -9.29
C GLN A 164 -22.27 8.39 -10.15
N ASP A 165 -21.73 8.89 -11.26
CA ASP A 165 -20.80 8.13 -12.11
C ASP A 165 -19.51 7.77 -11.39
N LYS A 166 -18.97 8.70 -10.59
CA LYS A 166 -17.80 8.41 -9.74
C LYS A 166 -18.11 7.35 -8.70
N VAL A 167 -19.31 7.32 -8.12
CA VAL A 167 -19.67 6.26 -7.20
C VAL A 167 -19.80 4.91 -7.92
N LYS A 168 -20.44 4.86 -9.09
CA LYS A 168 -20.49 3.61 -9.90
C LYS A 168 -19.09 3.09 -10.22
N SER A 169 -18.20 3.96 -10.70
CA SER A 169 -16.81 3.60 -10.97
C SER A 169 -16.05 3.17 -9.70
N ALA A 170 -16.32 3.83 -8.57
CA ALA A 170 -15.76 3.45 -7.28
C ALA A 170 -16.25 2.08 -6.80
N GLN A 171 -17.51 1.73 -7.07
CA GLN A 171 -18.10 0.43 -6.77
C GLN A 171 -17.41 -0.66 -7.58
N THR A 172 -17.31 -0.50 -8.91
CA THR A 172 -16.57 -1.45 -9.77
C THR A 172 -15.14 -1.66 -9.27
N LYS A 173 -14.43 -0.57 -8.96
CA LYS A 173 -13.05 -0.66 -8.45
C LYS A 173 -12.96 -1.31 -7.06
N LEU A 174 -13.97 -1.13 -6.22
CA LEU A 174 -14.05 -1.81 -4.93
C LEU A 174 -14.23 -3.31 -5.12
N ASP A 175 -15.09 -3.71 -6.04
CA ASP A 175 -15.38 -5.11 -6.34
C ASP A 175 -14.13 -5.79 -6.95
N ASP A 176 -13.41 -5.11 -7.85
CA ASP A 176 -12.12 -5.56 -8.38
C ASP A 176 -11.08 -5.78 -7.28
N LEU A 177 -11.00 -4.86 -6.31
CA LEU A 177 -10.07 -4.97 -5.18
C LEU A 177 -10.48 -6.08 -4.20
N LYS A 178 -11.79 -6.28 -3.97
CA LYS A 178 -12.33 -7.36 -3.12
C LYS A 178 -12.15 -8.74 -3.75
N ALA A 179 -12.14 -8.85 -5.08
CA ALA A 179 -11.86 -10.10 -5.77
C ALA A 179 -10.45 -10.63 -5.48
N ASN A 180 -9.52 -9.78 -5.03
CA ASN A 180 -8.23 -10.20 -4.51
C ASN A 180 -8.37 -10.61 -3.03
N THR A 181 -8.55 -11.91 -2.79
CA THR A 181 -8.72 -12.49 -1.45
C THR A 181 -7.53 -12.22 -0.54
N THR A 182 -6.30 -12.40 -1.04
CA THR A 182 -5.06 -12.12 -0.31
C THR A 182 -5.01 -10.68 0.21
N LEU A 183 -5.37 -9.70 -0.65
CA LEU A 183 -5.43 -8.30 -0.25
C LEU A 183 -6.48 -8.09 0.83
N THR A 184 -7.69 -8.64 0.66
CA THR A 184 -8.79 -8.52 1.61
C THR A 184 -8.44 -9.10 2.99
N ASP A 185 -7.75 -10.24 3.02
CA ASP A 185 -7.27 -10.87 4.25
C ASP A 185 -6.24 -10.01 4.97
N ILE A 186 -5.26 -9.48 4.23
CA ILE A 186 -4.25 -8.57 4.79
C ILE A 186 -4.94 -7.31 5.34
N CYS A 187 -5.86 -6.71 4.58
CA CYS A 187 -6.58 -5.52 5.02
C CYS A 187 -7.43 -5.74 6.27
N SER A 188 -8.01 -6.94 6.42
CA SER A 188 -8.79 -7.31 7.60
C SER A 188 -7.90 -7.49 8.83
N LYS A 189 -6.74 -8.16 8.67
CA LYS A 189 -5.73 -8.30 9.73
C LYS A 189 -5.19 -6.94 10.19
N GLU A 190 -4.86 -6.06 9.26
CA GLU A 190 -4.43 -4.68 9.54
C GLU A 190 -5.50 -3.89 10.31
N ALA A 191 -6.79 -4.08 9.98
CA ALA A 191 -7.89 -3.42 10.69
C ALA A 191 -8.02 -3.92 12.14
N SER A 192 -7.86 -5.24 12.36
CA SER A 192 -7.91 -5.86 13.69
C SER A 192 -6.71 -5.49 14.57
N GLN A 193 -5.51 -5.42 14.00
CA GLN A 193 -4.31 -5.02 14.72
C GLN A 193 -4.37 -3.57 15.20
N LYS A 194 -5.02 -2.68 14.44
CA LYS A 194 -5.21 -1.29 14.87
C LYS A 194 -6.26 -1.15 15.99
N GLY A 195 -7.23 -2.07 16.07
CA GLY A 195 -8.25 -2.07 17.13
C GLY A 195 -7.75 -2.57 18.50
N ALA A 196 -6.68 -3.36 18.53
CA ALA A 196 -6.11 -3.90 19.78
C ALA A 196 -5.30 -2.86 20.59
N SER A 197 -4.86 -1.77 19.96
CA SER A 197 -4.06 -0.72 20.63
C SER A 197 -4.91 0.36 21.31
N ASP A 198 -6.21 0.46 21.00
CA ASP A 198 -7.11 1.46 21.57
C ASP A 198 -7.98 0.89 22.73
N SER A 199 -7.88 -0.41 23.04
CA SER A 199 -8.71 -1.07 24.08
C SER A 199 -7.98 -1.39 25.40
N ALA A 200 -6.75 -0.91 25.60
CA ALA A 200 -6.01 -1.07 26.87
C ALA A 200 -5.99 0.21 27.74
N SER A 201 -6.98 1.08 27.60
CA SER A 201 -7.20 2.24 28.48
C SER A 201 -8.62 2.22 29.00
N GLY A 202 -8.90 1.31 29.93
CA GLY A 202 -10.20 1.26 30.57
C GLY A 202 -10.36 0.12 31.56
N THR A 203 -9.51 0.02 32.58
CA THR A 203 -9.87 -0.67 33.84
C THR A 203 -8.96 -0.19 34.96
N GLU A 204 -9.54 0.62 35.85
CA GLU A 204 -9.28 0.81 37.30
C GLU A 204 -9.97 2.15 37.66
N SER A 205 -10.75 2.32 38.71
CA SER A 205 -11.02 1.53 39.89
C SER A 205 -12.27 2.10 40.57
N THR A 206 -13.28 1.29 40.89
CA THR A 206 -14.10 1.48 42.09
C THR A 206 -14.68 0.12 42.47
N GLY A 207 -14.18 -0.42 43.58
CA GLY A 207 -14.55 -1.74 44.06
C GLY A 207 -15.97 -1.80 44.62
N THR A 208 -16.54 -3.00 44.59
CA THR A 208 -17.30 -3.57 45.71
C THR A 208 -17.25 -5.09 45.59
N THR A 209 -16.93 -5.71 46.72
CA THR A 209 -16.89 -7.13 47.07
C THR A 209 -18.10 -7.94 46.60
N ASN A 210 -17.86 -9.17 46.10
CA ASN A 210 -18.41 -10.36 46.73
C ASN A 210 -17.75 -11.67 46.27
N ALA A 211 -17.70 -12.58 47.23
CA ALA A 211 -16.99 -13.85 47.22
C ALA A 211 -17.75 -14.98 46.51
N GLY A 212 -16.98 -15.99 46.08
CA GLY A 212 -17.42 -17.38 46.06
C GLY A 212 -17.92 -17.92 44.71
N ALA A 213 -17.07 -18.67 44.01
CA ALA A 213 -17.30 -20.07 43.67
C ALA A 213 -16.24 -20.54 42.67
N ALA A 214 -15.55 -21.60 43.04
CA ALA A 214 -14.64 -22.34 42.18
C ALA A 214 -15.41 -23.02 41.04
N ALA A 215 -14.86 -22.96 39.82
CA ALA A 215 -15.11 -23.96 38.78
C ALA A 215 -13.84 -24.10 37.93
N ALA A 216 -13.18 -25.22 38.13
CA ALA A 216 -12.15 -25.75 37.25
C ALA A 216 -12.78 -26.22 35.93
N SER A 217 -12.07 -26.06 34.80
CA SER A 217 -11.87 -27.14 33.81
C SER A 217 -11.25 -26.66 32.49
N GLN A 218 -10.18 -27.37 32.10
CA GLN A 218 -9.86 -27.88 30.75
C GLN A 218 -9.44 -26.81 29.72
N SER A 219 -8.19 -26.69 29.27
CA SER A 219 -7.25 -27.72 28.75
C SER A 219 -7.92 -28.73 27.82
N SER A 220 -7.91 -28.43 26.53
CA SER A 220 -8.05 -29.42 25.48
C SER A 220 -7.26 -28.97 24.25
N SER A 221 -6.14 -29.66 24.11
CA SER A 221 -5.23 -29.73 22.97
C SER A 221 -5.92 -30.23 21.70
N ALA A 222 -5.26 -29.93 20.57
CA ALA A 222 -5.22 -30.70 19.33
C ALA A 222 -6.50 -30.83 18.49
N MET A 223 -6.47 -30.26 17.28
CA MET A 223 -6.78 -30.97 16.03
C MET A 223 -5.94 -30.34 14.91
N SER A 224 -4.92 -31.06 14.42
CA SER A 224 -4.97 -31.92 13.22
C SER A 224 -4.76 -31.13 11.93
N ALA A 225 -3.51 -31.09 11.49
CA ALA A 225 -3.11 -30.68 10.15
C ALA A 225 -3.61 -31.73 9.13
N ASN A 226 -4.52 -31.34 8.25
CA ASN A 226 -4.78 -32.03 7.00
C ASN A 226 -4.01 -31.29 5.90
N ILE A 227 -2.87 -31.86 5.51
CA ILE A 227 -2.13 -31.48 4.30
C ILE A 227 -2.64 -32.41 3.20
N GLU A 228 -3.67 -31.99 2.47
CA GLU A 228 -3.98 -32.61 1.18
C GLU A 228 -3.10 -31.96 0.11
N SER A 229 -2.19 -32.78 -0.39
CA SER A 229 -1.32 -32.54 -1.53
C SER A 229 -2.16 -32.33 -2.80
N VAL A 230 -2.24 -31.09 -3.29
CA VAL A 230 -2.81 -30.82 -4.61
C VAL A 230 -1.68 -30.83 -5.65
N SER A 231 -1.75 -31.81 -6.54
CA SER A 231 -0.85 -31.98 -7.69
C SER A 231 -0.95 -30.79 -8.64
N PHE A 232 0.15 -30.06 -8.83
CA PHE A 232 0.27 -29.06 -9.89
C PHE A 232 0.39 -29.76 -11.25
N ALA A 233 -0.69 -29.71 -12.03
CA ALA A 233 -0.64 -30.02 -13.46
C ALA A 233 0.08 -28.88 -14.20
N LEU A 234 1.29 -29.19 -14.69
CA LEU A 234 2.03 -28.41 -15.67
C LEU A 234 1.23 -28.30 -16.97
N ILE A 235 0.69 -27.11 -17.27
CA ILE A 235 0.17 -26.78 -18.60
C ILE A 235 1.31 -26.11 -19.39
N PRO A 236 1.80 -26.70 -20.50
CA PRO A 236 2.73 -26.03 -21.39
C PRO A 236 1.98 -24.98 -22.22
N VAL A 237 2.23 -23.70 -21.96
CA VAL A 237 1.80 -22.62 -22.85
C VAL A 237 2.77 -22.55 -24.03
N LEU A 238 2.28 -23.01 -25.18
CA LEU A 238 2.87 -22.86 -26.50
C LEU A 238 3.09 -21.38 -26.83
N VAL A 239 4.34 -21.02 -27.05
CA VAL A 239 4.76 -19.75 -27.66
C VAL A 239 4.40 -19.82 -29.14
N ALA A 240 3.33 -19.13 -29.54
CA ALA A 240 3.04 -18.82 -30.93
C ALA A 240 3.59 -17.42 -31.23
N THR A 241 4.77 -17.37 -31.85
CA THR A 241 5.30 -16.19 -32.53
C THR A 241 4.44 -15.90 -33.76
N ALA A 242 3.70 -14.79 -33.75
CA ALA A 242 3.12 -14.21 -34.94
C ALA A 242 3.75 -12.84 -35.19
N SER A 243 4.84 -12.86 -35.94
CA SER A 243 5.30 -11.72 -36.73
C SER A 243 4.34 -11.55 -37.90
N LEU A 244 3.69 -10.39 -38.02
CA LEU A 244 3.32 -9.70 -39.27
C LEU A 244 2.24 -8.66 -38.91
N PHE A 245 2.54 -7.38 -39.08
CA PHE A 245 1.93 -6.48 -40.08
C PHE A 245 2.53 -5.07 -39.88
N LEU A 246 2.72 -4.42 -41.03
CA LEU A 246 3.42 -3.17 -41.30
C LEU A 246 3.14 -2.02 -40.31
#